data_AF-A0A0N4TC77-F1
#
_entry.id   AF-A0A0N4TC77-F1
#
_cell.length_a   1.000
_cell.length_b   1.000
_cell.length_c   1.000
_cell.angle_alpha   90.00
_cell.angle_beta   90.00
_cell.angle_gamma   90.00
#
_symmetry.space_group_name_H-M   'P 1'
#
loop_
_entity.id
_entity.type
_entity.pdbx_description
1 polymer ?
#
loop_
_entity_poly.entity_id
_entity_poly.type
_entity_poly.pdbx_seq_one_letter_code
_entity_poly.pdbx_strand_id
1 'polypeptide(L)'
;LSYDYRIFSFRLLSTALLATGAVNFHEHNNVREDFSADDSPSRYEYAVTEDFFRNFGSPFHVVVAMKAADGGSLLRPKYLDKVIETEDYLQSKLSVPFDGRQITYSDFCESYCETSDVVSIFLNMYREVHIRKKGNVKLTYPSMDVFGNRIYLANNIFQVELNNKLVV
;
A
#
# COMPACT_ATOMS: atom_id res chain seq x y z
N LEU A 1 4.97 -66.04 -6.91
CA LEU A 1 5.00 -64.71 -7.57
C LEU A 1 6.45 -64.36 -7.86
N SER A 2 6.90 -64.51 -9.10
CA SER A 2 8.25 -64.10 -9.52
C SER A 2 8.14 -62.70 -10.11
N TYR A 3 8.50 -61.67 -9.34
CA TYR A 3 8.54 -60.30 -9.84
C TYR A 3 9.75 -60.14 -10.76
N ASP A 4 9.52 -59.77 -12.01
CA ASP A 4 10.58 -59.58 -12.99
C ASP A 4 11.39 -58.31 -12.62
N TYR A 5 12.56 -58.50 -12.04
CA TYR A 5 13.47 -57.44 -11.56
C TYR A 5 13.77 -56.38 -12.62
N ARG A 6 13.65 -56.75 -13.91
CA ARG A 6 13.83 -55.88 -15.09
C ARG A 6 12.75 -54.80 -15.18
N ILE A 7 11.51 -55.12 -14.80
CA ILE A 7 10.39 -54.17 -14.81
C ILE A 7 10.55 -53.18 -13.66
N PHE A 8 11.01 -53.64 -12.49
CA PHE A 8 11.22 -52.78 -11.33
C PHE A 8 12.37 -51.79 -11.52
N SER A 9 13.51 -52.25 -12.05
CA SER A 9 14.67 -51.39 -12.32
C SER A 9 14.36 -50.34 -13.39
N PHE A 10 13.63 -50.72 -14.45
CA PHE A 10 13.20 -49.79 -15.49
C PHE A 10 12.33 -48.66 -14.94
N ARG A 11 11.35 -48.97 -14.08
CA ARG A 11 10.51 -47.96 -13.44
C ARG A 11 11.33 -47.01 -12.58
N LEU A 12 12.23 -47.54 -11.75
CA LEU A 12 13.03 -46.74 -10.84
C LEU A 12 13.97 -45.79 -11.59
N LEU A 13 14.58 -46.25 -12.68
CA LEU A 13 15.39 -45.42 -13.58
C LEU A 13 14.55 -44.34 -14.28
N SER A 14 13.37 -44.68 -14.77
CA SER A 14 12.48 -43.71 -15.43
C SER A 14 12.01 -42.61 -14.47
N THR A 15 11.66 -42.96 -13.24
CA THR A 15 11.27 -41.97 -12.21
C THR A 15 12.45 -41.10 -11.83
N ALA A 16 13.66 -41.66 -11.67
CA ALA A 16 14.86 -40.89 -11.38
C ALA A 16 15.19 -39.89 -12.50
N LEU A 17 15.05 -40.30 -13.76
CA LEU A 17 15.28 -39.44 -14.92
C LEU A 17 14.20 -38.35 -15.08
N LEU A 18 12.95 -38.62 -14.70
CA LEU A 18 11.92 -37.58 -14.65
C LEU A 18 12.14 -36.61 -13.48
N ALA A 19 12.63 -37.11 -12.34
CA ALA A 19 12.91 -36.29 -11.16
C ALA A 19 14.04 -35.27 -11.40
N THR A 20 14.97 -35.52 -12.32
CA THR A 20 16.00 -34.50 -12.66
C THR A 20 15.40 -33.23 -13.25
N GLY A 21 14.18 -33.28 -13.82
CA GLY A 21 13.47 -32.10 -14.31
C GLY A 21 13.13 -31.10 -13.20
N ALA A 22 13.02 -31.55 -11.94
CA ALA A 22 12.76 -30.68 -10.80
C ALA A 22 13.92 -29.72 -10.50
N VAL A 23 15.14 -30.00 -11.01
CA VAL A 23 16.30 -29.09 -10.86
C VAL A 23 16.08 -27.77 -11.60
N ASN A 24 15.27 -27.77 -12.67
CA ASN A 24 14.91 -26.57 -13.43
C ASN A 24 13.54 -25.99 -13.03
N PHE A 25 13.01 -26.40 -11.87
CA PHE A 25 11.75 -25.86 -11.37
C PHE A 25 11.97 -24.41 -10.90
N HIS A 26 11.25 -23.48 -11.53
CA HIS A 26 11.22 -22.08 -11.14
C HIS A 26 9.86 -21.79 -10.52
N GLU A 27 9.86 -21.35 -9.27
CA GLU A 27 8.64 -20.86 -8.62
C GLU A 27 8.29 -19.49 -9.21
N HIS A 28 7.15 -19.41 -9.86
CA HIS A 28 6.49 -18.15 -10.16
C HIS A 28 5.52 -17.86 -9.02
N ASN A 29 5.68 -16.70 -8.38
CA ASN A 29 4.83 -16.27 -7.27
C ASN A 29 4.34 -14.85 -7.57
N ASN A 30 3.59 -14.71 -8.67
CA ASN A 30 3.04 -13.43 -9.08
C ASN A 30 1.53 -13.57 -9.25
N VAL A 31 0.80 -13.24 -8.19
CA VAL A 31 -0.66 -13.26 -8.14
C VAL A 31 -1.34 -12.45 -9.26
N ARG A 32 -0.65 -11.51 -9.90
CA ARG A 32 -1.21 -10.75 -11.02
C ARG A 32 -1.10 -11.50 -12.34
N GLU A 33 -0.10 -12.37 -12.45
CA GLU A 33 0.18 -13.13 -13.66
C GLU A 33 -0.49 -14.51 -13.65
N ASP A 34 -0.53 -15.14 -12.49
CA ASP A 34 -0.95 -16.54 -12.36
C ASP A 34 -2.47 -16.75 -12.44
N PHE A 35 -3.26 -15.68 -12.33
CA PHE A 35 -4.73 -15.74 -12.25
C PHE A 35 -5.44 -15.25 -13.52
N SER A 36 -4.71 -14.88 -14.57
CA SER A 36 -5.26 -14.48 -15.86
C SER A 36 -4.58 -15.25 -16.99
N ALA A 37 -5.36 -15.70 -17.97
CA ALA A 37 -4.81 -16.39 -19.13
C ALA A 37 -3.81 -15.50 -19.89
N ASP A 38 -2.75 -16.12 -20.44
CA ASP A 38 -1.67 -15.42 -21.13
C ASP A 38 -2.16 -14.60 -22.34
N ASP A 39 -3.22 -15.05 -23.00
CA ASP A 39 -3.84 -14.44 -24.18
C ASP A 39 -5.06 -13.57 -23.87
N SER A 40 -5.33 -13.29 -22.59
CA SER A 40 -6.50 -12.53 -22.18
C SER A 40 -6.44 -11.05 -22.60
N PRO A 41 -7.55 -10.43 -23.04
CA PRO A 41 -7.60 -8.99 -23.36
C PRO A 41 -7.13 -8.09 -22.21
N SER A 42 -7.37 -8.50 -20.97
CA SER A 42 -6.90 -7.80 -19.76
C SER A 42 -5.38 -7.68 -19.67
N ARG A 43 -4.60 -8.60 -20.28
CA ARG A 43 -3.14 -8.47 -20.34
C ARG A 43 -2.69 -7.33 -21.24
N TYR A 44 -3.35 -7.17 -22.38
CA TYR A 44 -3.10 -6.05 -23.28
C TYR A 44 -3.47 -4.72 -22.61
N GLU A 45 -4.64 -4.65 -21.98
CA GLU A 45 -5.07 -3.45 -21.25
C GLU A 45 -4.11 -3.09 -20.11
N TYR A 46 -3.63 -4.10 -19.37
CA TYR A 46 -2.64 -3.93 -18.31
C TYR A 46 -1.31 -3.38 -18.86
N ALA A 47 -0.78 -3.95 -19.95
CA ALA A 47 0.46 -3.49 -20.58
C ALA A 47 0.35 -2.04 -21.07
N VAL A 48 -0.76 -1.68 -21.72
CA VAL A 48 -1.02 -0.30 -22.16
C VAL A 48 -1.10 0.65 -20.97
N THR A 49 -1.72 0.21 -19.87
CA THR A 49 -1.85 1.00 -18.63
C THR A 49 -0.48 1.20 -17.97
N GLU A 50 0.34 0.16 -17.88
CA GLU A 50 1.69 0.21 -17.31
C GLU A 50 2.58 1.19 -18.07
N ASP A 51 2.57 1.11 -19.41
CA ASP A 51 3.29 2.02 -20.30
C ASP A 51 2.79 3.47 -20.17
N PHE A 52 1.47 3.67 -20.11
CA PHE A 52 0.87 5.00 -20.02
C PHE A 52 1.23 5.70 -18.70
N PHE A 53 1.08 5.01 -17.56
CA PHE A 53 1.39 5.56 -16.25
C PHE A 53 2.89 5.53 -15.93
N ARG A 54 3.70 4.83 -16.75
CA ARG A 54 5.13 4.57 -16.50
C ARG A 54 5.36 3.89 -15.14
N ASN A 55 4.38 3.10 -14.68
CA ASN A 55 4.43 2.36 -13.43
C ASN A 55 5.12 1.01 -13.66
N PHE A 56 6.42 1.03 -13.97
CA PHE A 56 7.19 -0.18 -14.27
C PHE A 56 7.56 -0.92 -12.98
N GLY A 57 6.61 -1.69 -12.44
CA GLY A 57 6.82 -2.45 -11.21
C GLY A 57 5.52 -2.98 -10.61
N SER A 58 5.63 -3.90 -9.65
CA SER A 58 4.47 -4.33 -8.86
C SER A 58 4.02 -3.16 -7.99
N PRO A 59 2.77 -2.65 -8.13
CA PRO A 59 2.28 -1.53 -7.33
C PRO A 59 1.94 -2.05 -5.93
N PHE A 60 2.96 -2.25 -5.11
CA PHE A 60 2.77 -2.48 -3.69
C PHE A 60 2.48 -1.13 -3.04
N HIS A 61 1.19 -0.78 -2.98
CA HIS A 61 0.74 0.33 -2.14
C HIS A 61 0.80 -0.08 -0.68
N VAL A 62 1.57 0.65 0.12
CA VAL A 62 1.52 0.52 1.57
C VAL A 62 0.43 1.44 2.09
N VAL A 63 -0.68 0.88 2.53
CA VAL A 63 -1.78 1.63 3.16
C VAL A 63 -1.71 1.45 4.67
N VAL A 64 -1.55 2.56 5.39
CA VAL A 64 -1.53 2.57 6.85
C VAL A 64 -2.84 3.15 7.37
N ALA A 65 -3.73 2.28 7.82
CA ALA A 65 -4.97 2.68 8.49
C ALA A 65 -4.73 2.84 10.00
N MET A 66 -5.05 4.00 10.55
CA MET A 66 -4.89 4.31 11.98
C MET A 66 -6.25 4.40 12.68
N LYS A 67 -6.34 3.84 13.88
CA LYS A 67 -7.52 3.92 14.75
C LYS A 67 -7.09 4.12 16.20
N ALA A 68 -7.86 4.87 16.99
CA ALA A 68 -7.59 5.00 18.41
C ALA A 68 -7.83 3.67 19.14
N ALA A 69 -6.91 3.29 20.04
CA ALA A 69 -6.99 2.02 20.77
C ALA A 69 -8.25 1.89 21.66
N ASP A 70 -8.79 3.01 22.13
CA ASP A 70 -10.01 3.08 22.91
C ASP A 70 -11.29 3.21 22.06
N GLY A 71 -11.16 3.13 20.73
CA GLY A 71 -12.27 3.24 19.79
C GLY A 71 -12.83 4.66 19.61
N GLY A 72 -12.27 5.66 20.29
CA GLY A 72 -12.69 7.05 20.15
C GLY A 72 -12.06 7.77 18.95
N SER A 73 -12.32 9.07 18.82
CA SER A 73 -11.75 9.89 17.75
C SER A 73 -10.23 10.06 17.88
N LEU A 74 -9.51 10.00 16.75
CA LEU A 74 -8.09 10.35 16.66
C LEU A 74 -7.82 11.85 16.82
N LEU A 75 -8.84 12.71 16.68
CA LEU A 75 -8.71 14.16 16.75
C LEU A 75 -8.54 14.73 18.16
N ARG A 76 -8.54 13.86 19.19
CA ARG A 76 -8.26 14.24 20.57
C ARG A 76 -6.76 14.56 20.74
N PRO A 77 -6.37 15.56 21.55
CA PRO A 77 -4.99 16.07 21.57
C PRO A 77 -3.89 15.01 21.65
N LYS A 78 -3.97 14.10 22.64
CA LYS A 78 -2.96 13.04 22.84
C LYS A 78 -2.82 12.10 21.63
N TYR A 79 -3.93 11.77 20.99
CA TYR A 79 -3.94 10.85 19.84
C TYR A 79 -3.54 11.58 18.57
N LEU A 80 -3.99 12.82 18.39
CA LEU A 80 -3.66 13.64 17.24
C LEU A 80 -2.15 13.86 17.12
N ASP A 81 -1.49 14.24 18.22
CA ASP A 81 -0.04 14.44 18.23
C ASP A 81 0.69 13.14 17.89
N LYS A 82 0.19 11.99 18.36
CA LYS A 82 0.77 10.68 18.04
C LYS A 82 0.58 10.29 16.57
N VAL A 83 -0.58 10.60 15.98
CA VAL A 83 -0.85 10.35 14.55
C VAL A 83 0.07 11.21 13.69
N ILE A 84 0.21 12.50 14.01
CA ILE A 84 1.12 13.41 13.29
C ILE A 84 2.57 12.90 13.40
N GLU A 85 3.02 12.50 14.59
CA GLU A 85 4.36 11.93 14.78
C GLU A 85 4.58 10.64 13.97
N THR A 86 3.57 9.76 13.94
CA THR A 86 3.65 8.48 13.21
C THR A 86 3.69 8.70 11.70
N GLU A 87 2.88 9.63 11.20
CA GLU A 87 2.82 9.98 9.78
C GLU A 87 4.13 10.61 9.30
N ASP A 88 4.67 11.57 10.04
CA ASP A 88 5.99 12.16 9.77
C ASP A 88 7.09 11.09 9.81
N TYR A 89 7.07 10.18 10.79
CA TYR A 89 8.06 9.12 10.85
C TYR A 89 8.03 8.21 9.61
N LEU A 90 6.85 7.76 9.20
CA LEU A 90 6.69 6.86 8.05
C LEU A 90 7.11 7.51 6.72
N GLN A 91 6.85 8.80 6.55
CA GLN A 91 7.17 9.52 5.32
C GLN A 91 8.62 10.00 5.25
N SER A 92 9.15 10.55 6.35
CA SER A 92 10.39 11.34 6.31
C SER A 92 11.57 10.72 7.07
N LYS A 93 11.33 9.83 8.05
CA LYS A 93 12.37 9.32 8.96
C LYS A 93 12.65 7.83 8.83
N LEU A 94 11.66 7.06 8.40
CA LEU A 94 11.81 5.63 8.19
C LEU A 94 12.80 5.41 7.05
N SER A 95 13.97 4.85 7.39
CA SER A 95 15.02 4.52 6.43
C SER A 95 15.43 3.06 6.55
N VAL A 96 15.66 2.43 5.40
CA VAL A 96 16.05 1.02 5.29
C VAL A 96 17.38 0.93 4.54
N PRO A 97 18.32 0.08 4.99
CA PRO A 97 19.55 -0.16 4.24
C PRO A 97 19.24 -0.94 2.96
N PHE A 98 19.62 -0.39 1.81
CA PHE A 98 19.52 -1.04 0.51
C PHE A 98 20.75 -0.69 -0.32
N ASP A 99 21.50 -1.70 -0.77
CA ASP A 99 22.69 -1.52 -1.62
C ASP A 99 23.72 -0.52 -1.06
N GLY A 100 24.02 -0.62 0.25
CA GLY A 100 25.01 0.23 0.93
C GLY A 100 24.57 1.68 1.19
N ARG A 101 23.34 2.07 0.80
CA ARG A 101 22.71 3.36 1.11
C ARG A 101 21.49 3.18 2.01
N GLN A 102 21.20 4.19 2.82
CA GLN A 102 19.91 4.29 3.51
C GLN A 102 18.91 4.90 2.53
N ILE A 103 17.83 4.19 2.23
CA ILE A 103 16.72 4.70 1.40
C ILE A 103 15.50 5.03 2.27
N THR A 104 14.82 6.12 1.97
CA THR A 104 13.55 6.52 2.59
C THR A 104 12.40 6.42 1.59
N TYR A 105 11.15 6.59 2.05
CA TYR A 105 9.98 6.61 1.17
C TYR A 105 10.13 7.63 0.01
N SER A 106 10.69 8.80 0.30
CA SER A 106 10.92 9.85 -0.71
C SER A 106 11.84 9.43 -1.86
N ASP A 107 12.67 8.40 -1.67
CA ASP A 107 13.61 7.96 -2.71
C ASP A 107 12.96 7.06 -3.76
N PHE A 108 11.79 6.47 -3.46
CA PHE A 108 11.12 5.50 -4.34
C PHE A 108 9.61 5.69 -4.50
N CYS A 109 9.00 6.72 -3.88
CA CYS A 109 7.55 6.94 -3.96
C CYS A 109 7.02 7.39 -5.33
N GLU A 110 7.90 7.68 -6.30
CA GLU A 110 7.55 8.08 -7.67
C GLU A 110 6.46 9.18 -7.70
N SER A 111 5.32 8.94 -8.35
CA SER A 111 4.21 9.89 -8.43
C SER A 111 3.32 9.92 -7.18
N TYR A 112 3.57 9.04 -6.20
CA TYR A 112 2.68 8.85 -5.04
C TYR A 112 3.15 9.56 -3.77
N CYS A 113 4.27 10.29 -3.83
CA CYS A 113 4.83 10.99 -2.67
C CYS A 113 3.82 11.94 -2.00
N GLU A 114 3.01 12.64 -2.80
CA GLU A 114 2.05 13.65 -2.32
C GLU A 114 0.70 13.06 -1.87
N THR A 115 0.45 11.76 -2.08
CA THR A 115 -0.86 11.13 -1.78
C THR A 115 -1.24 11.29 -0.31
N SER A 116 -0.24 11.28 0.57
CA SER A 116 -0.42 11.35 2.01
C SER A 116 -0.41 12.79 2.57
N ASP A 117 -0.01 13.80 1.78
CA ASP A 117 0.09 15.20 2.23
C ASP A 117 -1.27 15.74 2.68
N VAL A 118 -2.35 15.29 2.04
CA VAL A 118 -3.74 15.63 2.42
C VAL A 118 -4.00 15.34 3.90
N VAL A 119 -3.48 14.21 4.40
CA VAL A 119 -3.62 13.82 5.81
C VAL A 119 -2.81 14.76 6.69
N SER A 120 -1.53 14.98 6.38
CA SER A 120 -0.67 15.90 7.15
C SER A 120 -1.26 17.30 7.24
N ILE A 121 -1.73 17.85 6.11
CA ILE A 121 -2.33 19.19 6.05
C ILE A 121 -3.57 19.25 6.94
N PHE A 122 -4.47 18.27 6.83
CA PHE A 122 -5.69 18.25 7.63
C PHE A 122 -5.38 18.16 9.13
N LEU A 123 -4.51 17.24 9.55
CA LEU A 123 -4.18 17.05 10.97
C LEU A 123 -3.51 18.29 11.57
N ASN A 124 -2.57 18.90 10.83
CA ASN A 124 -1.90 20.13 11.27
C ASN A 124 -2.88 21.31 11.35
N MET A 125 -3.74 21.50 10.34
CA MET A 125 -4.75 22.57 10.37
C MET A 125 -5.77 22.35 11.49
N TYR A 126 -6.19 21.11 11.73
CA TYR A 126 -7.07 20.78 12.85
C TYR A 126 -6.42 21.13 14.20
N ARG A 127 -5.13 20.78 14.38
CA ARG A 127 -4.37 21.12 15.59
C ARG A 127 -4.30 22.64 15.79
N GLU A 128 -4.00 23.41 14.75
CA GLU A 128 -3.92 24.87 14.86
C GLU A 128 -5.27 25.48 15.24
N VAL A 129 -6.33 25.16 14.51
CA VAL A 129 -7.65 25.78 14.69
C VAL A 129 -8.33 25.35 16.00
N HIS A 130 -8.37 24.05 16.29
CA HIS A 130 -9.21 23.52 17.38
C HIS A 130 -8.45 23.36 18.71
N ILE A 131 -7.16 23.04 18.67
CA ILE A 131 -6.37 22.79 19.89
C ILE A 131 -5.61 24.04 20.30
N ARG A 132 -4.83 24.62 19.38
CA ARG A 132 -4.04 25.83 19.66
C ARG A 132 -4.88 27.11 19.60
N LYS A 133 -6.10 27.03 19.08
CA LYS A 133 -7.02 28.16 18.88
C LYS A 133 -6.37 29.29 18.07
N LYS A 134 -5.56 28.92 17.08
CA LYS A 134 -4.83 29.80 16.18
C LYS A 134 -5.27 29.52 14.75
N GLY A 135 -5.69 30.57 14.05
CA GLY A 135 -6.10 30.50 12.65
C GLY A 135 -7.62 30.51 12.46
N ASN A 136 -8.04 31.07 11.32
CA ASN A 136 -9.44 31.23 10.92
C ASN A 136 -9.72 30.39 9.66
N VAL A 137 -9.41 29.10 9.70
CA VAL A 137 -9.67 28.19 8.57
C VAL A 137 -10.92 27.38 8.89
N LYS A 138 -11.89 27.41 7.98
CA LYS A 138 -13.13 26.62 8.10
C LYS A 138 -12.86 25.21 7.60
N LEU A 139 -12.61 24.29 8.53
CA LEU A 139 -12.50 22.87 8.22
C LEU A 139 -13.89 22.31 7.94
N THR A 140 -14.05 21.69 6.77
CA THR A 140 -15.30 21.02 6.35
C THR A 140 -14.98 19.65 5.77
N TYR A 141 -15.99 18.80 5.67
CA TYR A 141 -15.92 17.46 5.09
C TYR A 141 -17.06 17.33 4.05
N PRO A 142 -16.88 16.64 2.90
CA PRO A 142 -15.76 15.78 2.50
C PRO A 142 -14.55 16.51 1.91
N SER A 143 -14.58 17.84 1.84
CA SER A 143 -13.47 18.65 1.34
C SER A 143 -13.23 19.84 2.24
N MET A 144 -11.99 20.31 2.35
CA MET A 144 -11.62 21.54 3.06
C MET A 144 -11.06 22.59 2.09
N ASP A 145 -11.28 23.87 2.40
CA ASP A 145 -10.67 24.98 1.66
C ASP A 145 -9.51 25.56 2.46
N VAL A 146 -8.30 25.46 1.90
CA VAL A 146 -7.06 25.90 2.53
C VAL A 146 -6.30 26.76 1.52
N PHE A 147 -6.07 28.03 1.87
CA PHE A 147 -5.38 29.02 1.00
C PHE A 147 -5.98 29.16 -0.41
N GLY A 148 -7.30 29.06 -0.54
CA GLY A 148 -7.99 29.17 -1.83
C GLY A 148 -7.99 27.89 -2.66
N ASN A 149 -7.36 26.82 -2.17
CA ASN A 149 -7.40 25.50 -2.79
C ASN A 149 -8.39 24.59 -2.08
N ARG A 150 -9.19 23.88 -2.86
CA ARG A 150 -10.14 22.87 -2.36
C ARG A 150 -9.48 21.50 -2.33
N ILE A 151 -9.31 20.94 -1.13
CA ILE A 151 -8.66 19.65 -0.90
C ILE A 151 -9.72 18.62 -0.52
N TYR A 152 -9.76 17.48 -1.23
CA TYR A 152 -10.69 16.39 -0.95
C TYR A 152 -10.15 15.44 0.13
N LEU A 153 -10.93 15.20 1.17
CA LEU A 153 -10.53 14.46 2.37
C LEU A 153 -11.05 13.02 2.41
N ALA A 154 -12.16 12.72 1.73
CA ALA A 154 -12.85 11.43 1.91
C ALA A 154 -12.07 10.22 1.38
N ASN A 155 -11.02 10.42 0.59
CA ASN A 155 -10.12 9.33 0.16
C ASN A 155 -9.21 8.82 1.28
N ASN A 156 -8.97 9.62 2.33
CA ASN A 156 -7.98 9.32 3.37
C ASN A 156 -8.55 9.34 4.80
N ILE A 157 -9.74 9.93 5.00
CA ILE A 157 -10.38 10.09 6.32
C ILE A 157 -11.74 9.39 6.31
N PHE A 158 -11.86 8.38 7.19
CA PHE A 158 -12.99 7.47 7.27
C PHE A 158 -13.70 7.55 8.62
N GLN A 159 -14.93 7.03 8.69
CA GLN A 159 -15.75 6.98 9.91
C GLN A 159 -15.94 8.36 10.54
N VAL A 160 -16.29 9.35 9.71
CA VAL A 160 -16.47 10.73 10.15
C VAL A 160 -17.87 10.91 10.71
N GLU A 161 -17.96 11.40 11.94
CA GLU A 161 -19.24 11.77 12.55
C GLU A 161 -19.43 13.28 12.48
N LEU A 162 -20.44 13.73 11.74
CA LEU A 162 -20.84 15.14 11.64
C LEU A 162 -22.20 15.31 12.30
N ASN A 163 -22.29 16.16 13.32
CA ASN A 163 -23.56 16.47 13.99
C ASN A 163 -24.35 15.21 14.42
N ASN A 164 -23.67 14.25 15.05
CA ASN A 164 -24.21 12.95 15.48
C ASN A 164 -24.77 12.07 14.34
N LYS A 165 -24.27 12.26 13.12
CA LYS A 165 -24.55 11.38 11.98
C LYS A 165 -23.23 10.85 11.43
N LEU A 166 -23.13 9.54 11.34
CA LEU A 166 -22.03 8.87 10.66
C LEU A 166 -22.13 9.15 9.17
N VAL A 167 -21.06 9.71 8.60
CA VAL A 167 -20.85 9.85 7.16
C VAL A 167 -19.90 8.73 6.77
N VAL A 168 -20.40 7.81 5.94
CA VAL A 168 -19.67 6.64 5.45
C VAL A 168 -18.65 7.06 4.41
#